data_AF-A0A966H2G2-F1
#
_entry.id   AF-A0A966H2G2-F1
#
_cell.length_a   1.000
_cell.length_b   1.000
_cell.length_c   1.000
_cell.angle_alpha   90.00
_cell.angle_beta   90.00
_cell.angle_gamma   90.00
#
_symmetry.space_group_name_H-M   'P 1'
#
loop_
_entity.id
_entity.type
_entity.pdbx_description
1 polymer ?
#
loop_
_entity_poly.entity_id
_entity_poly.type
_entity_poly.pdbx_seq_one_letter_code
_entity_poly.pdbx_strand_id
1 'polypeptide(L)'
;PWKENTAFRLVMDKTAITDSAGNNLSKTDTLAFLTKRESDYGSIRFRFTGLDTSKAPVLQLVQSGIVVESFVLTRPELVRKLYKPGTYDMRILFDRNRNGVWDTGSFRKGVKKQPEIVREIPRQLSIRGNWDNEATIAL
;
A
#
# COMPACT_ATOMS: atom_id res chain seq x y z
N PRO A 1 18.61 3.93 -7.06
CA PRO A 1 18.03 3.17 -5.91
C PRO A 1 19.09 3.05 -4.82
N TRP A 2 18.70 2.99 -3.54
CA TRP A 2 19.65 2.80 -2.45
C TRP A 2 20.29 1.41 -2.55
N LYS A 3 21.60 1.33 -2.31
CA LYS A 3 22.29 0.04 -2.26
C LYS A 3 21.78 -0.78 -1.08
N GLU A 4 21.52 -2.06 -1.30
CA GLU A 4 21.08 -2.97 -0.25
C GLU A 4 22.16 -3.18 0.84
N ASN A 5 21.74 -3.63 2.03
CA ASN A 5 22.62 -3.94 3.17
C ASN A 5 23.68 -2.85 3.46
N THR A 6 23.30 -1.59 3.31
CA THR A 6 24.18 -0.43 3.43
C THR A 6 23.76 0.40 4.62
N ALA A 7 24.72 0.72 5.50
CA ALA A 7 24.47 1.52 6.68
C ALA A 7 24.39 3.00 6.31
N PHE A 8 23.35 3.66 6.80
CA PHE A 8 23.14 5.09 6.66
C PHE A 8 23.00 5.74 8.02
N ARG A 9 23.30 7.04 8.05
CA ARG A 9 23.06 7.91 9.20
C ARG A 9 22.25 9.10 8.71
N LEU A 10 21.08 9.29 9.29
CA LEU A 10 20.34 10.55 9.17
C LEU A 10 20.80 11.45 10.30
N VAL A 11 21.54 12.50 9.95
CA VAL A 11 21.97 13.54 10.89
C VAL A 11 20.93 14.64 10.86
N MET A 12 20.35 14.94 12.02
CA MET A 12 19.35 15.99 12.19
C MET A 12 19.96 17.06 13.08
N ASP A 13 20.26 18.21 12.48
CA ASP A 13 20.74 19.35 13.24
C ASP A 13 19.72 19.81 14.28
N LYS A 14 20.22 20.48 15.32
CA LYS A 14 19.36 20.91 16.43
C LYS A 14 18.17 21.77 15.98
N THR A 15 18.31 22.50 14.88
CA THR A 15 17.28 23.37 14.27
C THR A 15 16.57 22.74 13.07
N ALA A 16 16.83 21.46 12.76
CA ALA A 16 16.24 20.80 11.61
C ALA A 16 14.74 20.49 11.79
N ILE A 17 14.30 20.36 13.05
CA ILE A 17 12.91 20.06 13.41
C ILE A 17 12.50 21.01 14.54
N THR A 18 11.34 21.64 14.37
CA THR A 18 10.70 22.48 15.38
C THR A 18 9.30 21.98 15.63
N ASP A 19 8.89 21.84 16.89
CA ASP A 19 7.52 21.48 17.23
C ASP A 19 6.54 22.67 17.11
N SER A 20 5.25 22.41 17.30
CA SER A 20 4.20 23.46 17.21
C SER A 20 4.29 24.53 18.30
N ALA A 21 5.07 24.30 19.36
CA ALA A 21 5.34 25.27 20.43
C ALA A 21 6.64 26.05 20.18
N GLY A 22 7.34 25.80 19.07
CA GLY A 22 8.60 26.48 18.74
C GLY A 22 9.85 25.86 19.37
N ASN A 23 9.73 24.69 20.02
CA ASN A 23 10.87 24.01 20.61
C ASN A 23 11.69 23.31 19.54
N ASN A 24 13.02 23.40 19.69
CA ASN A 24 13.99 22.71 18.87
C ASN A 24 14.63 21.58 19.67
N LEU A 25 15.38 20.70 18.99
CA LEU A 25 16.19 19.70 19.68
C LEU A 25 17.27 20.41 20.52
N SER A 26 17.58 19.86 21.70
CA SER A 26 18.62 20.42 22.58
C SER A 26 20.04 20.25 22.00
N LYS A 27 20.23 19.27 21.10
CA LYS A 27 21.47 18.98 20.38
C LYS A 27 21.17 18.30 19.06
N THR A 28 22.16 18.27 18.16
CA THR A 28 22.11 17.45 16.95
C THR A 28 21.89 16.00 17.32
N ASP A 29 20.97 15.35 16.62
CA ASP A 29 20.65 13.94 16.78
C ASP A 29 21.06 13.15 15.55
N THR A 30 21.31 11.85 15.71
CA THR A 30 21.73 10.98 14.61
C THR A 30 21.02 9.64 14.69
N LEU A 31 20.17 9.38 13.70
CA LEU A 31 19.51 8.09 13.54
C LEU A 31 20.33 7.21 12.60
N ALA A 32 20.87 6.12 13.14
CA ALA A 32 21.51 5.08 12.34
C ALA A 32 20.46 4.08 11.85
N PHE A 33 20.49 3.74 10.56
CA PHE A 33 19.61 2.72 9.98
C PHE A 33 20.34 1.95 8.86
N LEU A 34 19.82 0.77 8.55
CA LEU A 34 20.38 -0.13 7.55
C LEU A 34 19.35 -0.35 6.46
N THR A 35 19.74 -0.25 5.18
CA THR A 35 18.89 -0.74 4.09
C THR A 35 18.83 -2.26 4.16
N LYS A 36 17.64 -2.82 4.03
CA LYS A 36 17.45 -4.28 3.98
C LYS A 36 18.10 -4.88 2.72
N ARG A 37 18.33 -6.20 2.74
CA ARG A 37 18.70 -6.96 1.53
C ARG A 37 17.49 -7.12 0.62
N GLU A 38 17.71 -7.24 -0.67
CA GLU A 38 16.64 -7.60 -1.62
C GLU A 38 16.01 -8.95 -1.23
N SER A 39 16.81 -9.89 -0.72
CA SER A 39 16.35 -11.18 -0.19
C SER A 39 15.43 -11.06 1.03
N ASP A 40 15.46 -9.94 1.75
CA ASP A 40 14.56 -9.71 2.88
C ASP A 40 13.13 -9.34 2.41
N TYR A 41 12.95 -9.16 1.11
CA TYR A 41 11.67 -8.85 0.47
C TYR A 41 11.23 -9.99 -0.45
N GLY A 42 9.91 -10.08 -0.67
CA GLY A 42 9.33 -10.92 -1.70
C GLY A 42 8.99 -10.13 -2.96
N SER A 43 8.65 -10.84 -4.02
CA SER A 43 7.93 -10.28 -5.17
C SER A 43 6.53 -10.88 -5.23
N ILE A 44 5.58 -10.15 -5.80
CA ILE A 44 4.20 -10.61 -6.00
C ILE A 44 3.81 -10.40 -7.44
N ARG A 45 3.24 -11.42 -8.08
CA ARG A 45 2.57 -11.34 -9.37
C ARG A 45 1.09 -11.64 -9.19
N PHE A 46 0.26 -10.63 -9.42
CA PHE A 46 -1.18 -10.76 -9.44
C PHE A 46 -1.67 -10.99 -10.87
N ARG A 47 -2.60 -11.93 -11.03
CA ARG A 47 -3.32 -12.18 -12.28
C ARG A 47 -4.81 -12.04 -12.04
N PHE A 48 -5.50 -11.26 -12.85
CA PHE A 48 -6.92 -10.98 -12.70
C PHE A 48 -7.71 -11.56 -13.87
N THR A 49 -8.70 -12.40 -13.58
CA THR A 49 -9.66 -12.89 -14.59
C THR A 49 -10.97 -12.13 -14.45
N GLY A 50 -11.58 -11.70 -15.57
CA GLY A 50 -12.83 -10.92 -15.52
C GLY A 50 -12.65 -9.45 -15.15
N LEU A 51 -11.44 -8.90 -15.28
CA LEU A 51 -11.16 -7.50 -14.95
C LEU A 51 -11.93 -6.53 -15.86
N ASP A 52 -12.89 -5.83 -15.29
CA ASP A 52 -13.60 -4.72 -15.93
C ASP A 52 -13.02 -3.38 -15.47
N THR A 53 -12.09 -2.82 -16.27
CA THR A 53 -11.44 -1.54 -15.98
C THR A 53 -12.39 -0.34 -16.03
N SER A 54 -13.58 -0.47 -16.64
CA SER A 54 -14.54 0.64 -16.72
C SER A 54 -15.10 1.02 -15.34
N LYS A 55 -15.09 0.07 -14.39
CA LYS A 55 -15.54 0.26 -13.01
C LYS A 55 -14.47 0.85 -12.09
N ALA A 56 -13.31 1.24 -12.65
CA ALA A 56 -12.15 1.74 -11.91
C ALA A 56 -11.79 0.88 -10.67
N PRO A 57 -11.50 -0.42 -10.87
CA PRO A 57 -11.14 -1.31 -9.78
C PRO A 57 -9.76 -0.98 -9.20
N VAL A 58 -9.66 -1.00 -7.88
CA VAL A 58 -8.45 -0.78 -7.11
C VAL A 58 -8.23 -1.97 -6.18
N LEU A 59 -7.12 -2.69 -6.36
CA LEU A 59 -6.69 -3.72 -5.41
C LEU A 59 -6.13 -3.05 -4.16
N GLN A 60 -6.68 -3.39 -3.00
CA GLN A 60 -6.17 -2.96 -1.70
C GLN A 60 -5.61 -4.16 -0.94
N LEU A 61 -4.36 -4.04 -0.49
CA LEU A 61 -3.75 -4.95 0.46
C LEU A 61 -4.00 -4.41 1.86
N VAL A 62 -4.51 -5.25 2.75
CA VAL A 62 -4.92 -4.90 4.10
C VAL A 62 -4.14 -5.75 5.09
N GLN A 63 -3.65 -5.14 6.15
CA GLN A 63 -2.99 -5.83 7.25
C GLN A 63 -3.51 -5.27 8.57
N SER A 64 -3.98 -6.15 9.45
CA SER A 64 -4.57 -5.77 10.74
C SER A 64 -5.70 -4.74 10.62
N GLY A 65 -6.53 -4.86 9.57
CA GLY A 65 -7.65 -3.95 9.30
C GLY A 65 -7.28 -2.61 8.65
N ILE A 66 -5.99 -2.35 8.40
CA ILE A 66 -5.51 -1.10 7.79
C ILE A 66 -5.07 -1.38 6.35
N VAL A 67 -5.48 -0.53 5.41
CA VAL A 67 -4.99 -0.56 4.03
C VAL A 67 -3.52 -0.14 4.03
N VAL A 68 -2.63 -1.05 3.63
CA VAL A 68 -1.18 -0.82 3.61
C VAL A 68 -0.66 -0.42 2.22
N GLU A 69 -1.35 -0.83 1.16
CA GLU A 69 -1.04 -0.42 -0.22
C GLU A 69 -2.28 -0.56 -1.10
N SER A 70 -2.40 0.31 -2.12
CA SER A 70 -3.48 0.34 -3.09
C SER A 70 -2.92 0.37 -4.50
N PHE A 71 -3.52 -0.38 -5.42
CA PHE A 71 -3.12 -0.45 -6.83
C PHE A 71 -4.32 -0.24 -7.74
N VAL A 72 -4.29 0.82 -8.54
CA VAL A 72 -5.28 1.03 -9.60
C VAL A 72 -5.07 -0.02 -10.69
N LEU A 73 -6.09 -0.85 -10.93
CA LEU A 73 -5.99 -1.95 -11.90
C LEU A 73 -6.34 -1.45 -13.30
N THR A 74 -5.32 -1.35 -14.14
CA THR A 74 -5.46 -0.96 -15.55
C THR A 74 -5.20 -2.11 -16.52
N ARG A 75 -4.65 -3.23 -16.03
CA ARG A 75 -4.25 -4.41 -16.80
C ARG A 75 -4.57 -5.68 -16.01
N PRO A 76 -4.77 -6.83 -16.68
CA PRO A 76 -5.07 -8.10 -16.02
C PRO A 76 -3.88 -8.71 -15.27
N GLU A 77 -2.72 -8.05 -15.30
CA GLU A 77 -1.52 -8.48 -14.59
C GLU A 77 -0.86 -7.29 -13.89
N LEU A 78 -0.43 -7.51 -12.64
CA LEU A 78 0.29 -6.54 -11.82
C LEU A 78 1.47 -7.25 -11.14
N VAL A 79 2.66 -6.67 -11.25
CA VAL A 79 3.86 -7.17 -10.57
C VAL A 79 4.34 -6.14 -9.56
N ARG A 80 4.50 -6.55 -8.31
CA ARG A 80 5.05 -5.74 -7.22
C ARG A 80 6.30 -6.40 -6.65
N LYS A 81 7.48 -5.83 -6.93
CA LYS A 81 8.77 -6.26 -6.35
C LYS A 81 9.05 -5.58 -5.02
N LEU A 82 10.02 -6.09 -4.26
CA LEU A 82 10.49 -5.52 -2.98
C LEU A 82 9.36 -5.30 -1.97
N TYR A 83 8.48 -6.29 -1.85
CA TYR A 83 7.37 -6.24 -0.92
C TYR A 83 7.72 -6.92 0.41
N LYS A 84 7.20 -6.38 1.51
CA LYS A 84 7.51 -6.90 2.84
C LYS A 84 6.88 -8.30 3.00
N PRO A 85 7.63 -9.29 3.52
CA PRO A 85 7.06 -10.58 3.86
C PRO A 85 6.00 -10.44 4.95
N GLY A 86 4.97 -11.26 4.88
CA GLY A 86 3.84 -11.21 5.79
C GLY A 86 2.55 -11.78 5.19
N THR A 87 1.49 -11.74 5.99
CA THR A 87 0.14 -12.12 5.54
C THR A 87 -0.69 -10.86 5.36
N TYR A 88 -1.42 -10.81 4.25
CA TYR A 88 -2.24 -9.69 3.83
C TYR A 88 -3.62 -10.18 3.41
N ASP A 89 -4.65 -9.50 3.89
CA ASP A 89 -5.99 -9.60 3.31
C ASP A 89 -6.04 -8.79 2.02
N MET A 90 -6.95 -9.16 1.13
CA MET A 90 -7.09 -8.50 -0.17
C MET A 90 -8.55 -8.14 -0.41
N ARG A 91 -8.77 -6.95 -0.96
CA ARG A 91 -10.10 -6.52 -1.41
C ARG A 91 -10.01 -5.63 -2.64
N ILE A 92 -11.11 -5.56 -3.37
CA ILE A 92 -11.25 -4.71 -4.55
C ILE A 92 -12.22 -3.59 -4.22
N LEU A 93 -11.72 -2.36 -4.29
CA LEU A 93 -12.53 -1.15 -4.25
C LEU A 93 -12.93 -0.77 -5.68
N PHE A 94 -14.21 -0.54 -5.93
CA PHE A 94 -14.68 0.04 -7.19
C PHE A 94 -14.78 1.56 -7.04
N ASP A 95 -13.65 2.23 -7.26
CA ASP A 95 -13.46 3.65 -7.01
C ASP A 95 -13.98 4.49 -8.20
N ARG A 96 -15.25 4.86 -8.12
CA ARG A 96 -15.95 5.51 -9.24
C ARG A 96 -15.39 6.90 -9.56
N ASN A 97 -14.79 7.56 -8.57
CA ASN A 97 -14.30 8.92 -8.70
C ASN A 97 -12.77 9.01 -8.83
N ARG A 98 -12.07 7.88 -8.69
CA ARG A 98 -10.62 7.71 -8.91
C ARG A 98 -9.75 8.49 -7.93
N ASN A 99 -10.20 8.70 -6.69
CA ASN A 99 -9.42 9.36 -5.65
C ASN A 99 -8.54 8.40 -4.82
N GLY A 100 -8.66 7.09 -5.05
CA GLY A 100 -7.90 6.03 -4.36
C GLY A 100 -8.37 5.74 -2.92
N VAL A 101 -9.44 6.37 -2.47
CA VAL A 101 -10.00 6.25 -1.12
C VAL A 101 -11.44 5.75 -1.22
N TRP A 102 -11.89 4.95 -0.25
CA TRP A 102 -13.29 4.55 -0.23
C TRP A 102 -14.17 5.75 0.14
N ASP A 103 -15.13 6.07 -0.72
CA ASP A 103 -16.11 7.12 -0.46
C ASP A 103 -17.46 6.62 0.06
N THR A 104 -17.97 7.34 1.05
CA THR A 104 -19.32 7.15 1.55
C THR A 104 -20.38 7.59 0.53
N GLY A 105 -21.58 7.05 0.71
CA GLY A 105 -22.76 7.54 0.00
C GLY A 105 -23.18 8.93 0.48
N SER A 106 -24.05 9.59 -0.28
CA SER A 106 -24.66 10.86 0.09
C SER A 106 -26.15 10.82 -0.15
N PHE A 107 -26.92 11.23 0.86
CA PHE A 107 -28.37 11.41 0.83
C PHE A 107 -28.79 12.87 1.09
N ARG A 108 -27.89 13.83 0.82
CA ARG A 108 -28.26 15.25 0.90
C ARG A 108 -29.43 15.54 -0.05
N LYS A 109 -30.25 16.55 0.29
CA LYS A 109 -31.48 16.90 -0.46
C LYS A 109 -31.16 17.02 -1.96
N GLY A 110 -31.72 16.13 -2.78
CA GLY A 110 -31.51 16.06 -4.23
C GLY A 110 -30.35 15.17 -4.72
N VAL A 111 -29.50 14.65 -3.84
CA VAL A 111 -28.40 13.74 -4.16
C VAL A 111 -28.71 12.35 -3.61
N LYS A 112 -28.72 11.34 -4.49
CA LYS A 112 -28.83 9.92 -4.14
C LYS A 112 -27.59 9.19 -4.64
N LYS A 113 -26.50 9.26 -3.88
CA LYS A 113 -25.23 8.56 -4.19
C LYS A 113 -25.09 7.37 -3.25
N GLN A 114 -25.02 6.16 -3.80
CA GLN A 114 -24.65 4.96 -3.04
C GLN A 114 -23.16 5.01 -2.67
N PRO A 115 -22.75 4.41 -1.53
CA PRO A 115 -21.34 4.26 -1.20
C PRO A 115 -20.63 3.42 -2.25
N GLU A 116 -19.31 3.57 -2.31
CA GLU A 116 -18.49 2.75 -3.20
C GLU A 116 -18.47 1.29 -2.72
N ILE A 117 -18.43 0.38 -3.69
CA ILE A 117 -18.52 -1.05 -3.42
C ILE A 117 -17.12 -1.56 -3.13
N VAL A 118 -17.00 -2.33 -2.04
CA VAL A 118 -15.81 -3.09 -1.69
C VAL A 118 -16.16 -4.57 -1.76
N ARG A 119 -15.36 -5.33 -2.51
CA ARG A 119 -15.47 -6.78 -2.56
C ARG A 119 -14.24 -7.42 -1.94
N GLU A 120 -14.45 -8.10 -0.82
CA GLU A 120 -13.42 -8.91 -0.16
C GLU A 120 -13.05 -10.11 -1.03
N ILE A 121 -11.76 -10.45 -1.08
CA ILE A 121 -11.26 -11.67 -1.70
C ILE A 121 -11.06 -12.67 -0.56
N PRO A 122 -11.82 -13.79 -0.52
CA PRO A 122 -11.84 -14.73 0.61
C PRO A 122 -10.60 -15.65 0.64
N ARG A 123 -9.43 -15.12 0.28
CA ARG A 123 -8.14 -15.79 0.32
C ARG A 123 -7.08 -14.79 0.72
N GLN A 124 -6.37 -15.11 1.81
CA GLN A 124 -5.22 -14.32 2.24
C GLN A 124 -4.02 -14.53 1.32
N LEU A 125 -3.25 -13.46 1.14
CA LEU A 125 -1.97 -13.48 0.45
C LEU A 125 -0.86 -13.63 1.49
N SER A 126 -0.18 -14.78 1.48
CA SER A 126 1.04 -14.99 2.28
C SER A 126 2.26 -14.77 1.39
N ILE A 127 3.12 -13.83 1.81
CA ILE A 127 4.30 -13.40 1.07
C ILE A 127 5.53 -13.86 1.84
N ARG A 128 6.36 -14.66 1.17
CA ARG A 128 7.67 -15.05 1.69
C ARG A 128 8.75 -14.16 1.11
N GLY A 129 9.73 -13.80 1.95
CA GLY A 129 10.93 -13.10 1.52
C GLY A 129 11.79 -14.00 0.64
N ASN A 130 12.53 -13.40 -0.30
CA ASN A 130 13.36 -14.06 -1.30
C ASN A 130 12.60 -15.00 -2.26
N TRP A 131 11.28 -14.86 -2.38
CA TRP A 131 10.43 -15.69 -3.22
C TRP A 131 9.61 -14.84 -4.19
N ASP A 132 9.33 -15.43 -5.35
CA ASP A 132 8.33 -14.93 -6.29
C ASP A 132 6.97 -15.55 -5.93
N ASN A 133 6.07 -14.73 -5.39
CA ASN A 133 4.75 -15.15 -4.94
C ASN A 133 3.73 -14.86 -6.05
N GLU A 134 2.75 -15.74 -6.26
CA GLU A 134 1.72 -15.55 -7.27
C GLU A 134 0.31 -15.60 -6.68
N ALA A 135 -0.59 -14.78 -7.21
CA ALA A 135 -1.99 -14.74 -6.80
C ALA A 135 -2.92 -14.50 -8.00
N THR A 136 -3.74 -15.51 -8.31
CA THR A 136 -4.83 -15.38 -9.30
C THR A 136 -6.13 -14.99 -8.61
N ILE A 137 -6.76 -13.91 -9.05
CA ILE A 137 -7.98 -13.34 -8.48
C ILE A 137 -9.06 -13.32 -9.58
N ALA A 138 -10.22 -13.92 -9.30
CA ALA A 138 -11.38 -13.84 -10.16
C ALA A 138 -12.25 -12.64 -9.78
N LEU A 139 -12.59 -11.81 -10.78
CA LEU A 139 -13.32 -10.56 -10.62
C LEU A 139 -14.71 -10.56 -11.27
#